data_AF-A0A813V6I0-F1
#
_entry.id   AF-A0A813V6I0-F1
#
_cell.length_a   1.000
_cell.length_b   1.000
_cell.length_c   1.000
_cell.angle_alpha   90.00
_cell.angle_beta   90.00
_cell.angle_gamma   90.00
#
_symmetry.space_group_name_H-M   'P 1'
#
loop_
_entity.id
_entity.type
_entity.pdbx_description
1 polymer ?
#
loop_
_entity_poly.entity_id
_entity_poly.type
_entity_poly.pdbx_seq_one_letter_code
_entity_poly.pdbx_strand_id
1 'polypeptide(L)'
;MLSFFRLRYSSILSSPAVRYASSKKKHITSQAPALRHNWLEMSSELCPSDSSNLATVPDSTFTLRLIQYLSDSIKIPLTANVQQHLLTTFQAWSSQELYDLVSILGSYGLQPVDALRLLINLPSADKTIVNVENFKQCFENLLQLKFDTTTRSILLSNDPNIVQYDMSYFRERFDVLMCYFTKREISKLVRTHKKLFSENWPDLDYKINYLKIMLFASTRDIVESGALAHPIDHIRQRYLFVCRAGLFKRVRRQEQYFQQRDLNISLVDIFSTSLSTFLKRTTNNLLRPEDYQAFIDSLQSEVFDNEFEQYLTLNNLRKNWSREMIRTERQERRYWMSEFDMYNNFGDEEEEERSLTIENEKAVALKTDESQPSLWHPLSNHDPDRHCRRKLRQNIDPNLRM
;
A
#
# COMPACT_ATOMS: atom_id res chain seq x y z
N MET A 1 -42.29 15.91 19.48
CA MET A 1 -41.10 16.78 19.34
C MET A 1 -40.06 16.06 18.49
N LEU A 2 -40.25 16.03 17.17
CA LEU A 2 -39.31 15.47 16.21
C LEU A 2 -39.24 16.46 15.05
N SER A 3 -38.15 17.21 14.96
CA SER A 3 -37.91 18.20 13.92
C SER A 3 -36.92 17.63 12.90
N PHE A 4 -37.47 17.29 11.73
CA PHE A 4 -36.78 17.06 10.48
C PHE A 4 -35.95 18.29 10.08
N PHE A 5 -34.66 18.13 9.77
CA PHE A 5 -33.87 19.15 9.08
C PHE A 5 -33.52 18.69 7.66
N ARG A 6 -34.24 19.26 6.69
CA ARG A 6 -33.95 19.27 5.26
C ARG A 6 -32.87 20.34 5.04
N LEU A 7 -31.66 19.96 4.61
CA LEU A 7 -30.65 20.92 4.16
C LEU A 7 -30.64 21.00 2.64
N ARG A 8 -30.96 22.21 2.15
CA ARG A 8 -30.90 22.61 0.74
C ARG A 8 -29.44 22.76 0.31
N TYR A 9 -29.09 22.10 -0.79
CA TYR A 9 -27.89 22.39 -1.56
C TYR A 9 -28.04 23.74 -2.26
N SER A 10 -27.07 24.63 -2.09
CA SER A 10 -26.86 25.79 -2.96
C SER A 10 -25.46 25.72 -3.56
N SER A 11 -25.45 25.47 -4.86
CA SER A 11 -24.33 25.47 -5.79
C SER A 11 -23.69 26.85 -5.92
N ILE A 12 -22.37 26.95 -5.75
CA ILE A 12 -21.55 28.00 -6.36
C ILE A 12 -20.31 27.34 -6.97
N LEU A 13 -20.36 27.18 -8.29
CA LEU A 13 -19.24 26.83 -9.17
C LEU A 13 -18.53 28.12 -9.59
N SER A 14 -17.22 28.19 -9.38
CA SER A 14 -16.33 28.98 -10.24
C SER A 14 -14.91 28.37 -10.23
N SER A 15 -14.64 27.55 -11.23
CA SER A 15 -13.28 27.04 -11.54
C SER A 15 -12.75 27.79 -12.76
N PRO A 16 -11.55 28.37 -12.73
CA PRO A 16 -10.91 28.83 -13.94
C PRO A 16 -10.24 27.67 -14.69
N ALA A 17 -10.33 27.75 -16.01
CA ALA A 17 -9.88 26.78 -16.99
C ALA A 17 -8.39 26.45 -16.89
N VAL A 18 -8.06 25.17 -16.70
CA VAL A 18 -6.71 24.63 -16.92
C VAL A 18 -6.59 24.26 -18.40
N ARG A 19 -5.74 24.99 -19.12
CA ARG A 19 -5.40 24.70 -20.52
C ARG A 19 -4.61 23.39 -20.60
N TYR A 20 -5.10 22.48 -21.43
CA TYR A 20 -4.36 21.29 -21.86
C TYR A 20 -3.14 21.72 -22.68
N ALA A 21 -1.94 21.56 -22.12
CA ALA A 21 -0.70 21.58 -22.88
C ALA A 21 -0.42 20.18 -23.44
N SER A 22 -0.38 20.06 -24.76
CA SER A 22 -0.02 18.85 -25.48
C SER A 22 1.44 18.46 -25.19
N SER A 23 1.64 17.31 -24.55
CA SER A 23 2.99 16.80 -24.28
C SER A 23 3.64 16.30 -25.58
N LYS A 24 4.60 17.05 -26.11
CA LYS A 24 5.53 16.54 -27.13
C LYS A 24 6.33 15.37 -26.54
N LYS A 25 6.25 14.20 -27.18
CA LYS A 25 7.13 13.04 -26.92
C LYS A 25 8.58 13.49 -27.14
N LYS A 26 9.29 13.80 -26.05
CA LYS A 26 10.76 13.89 -26.07
C LYS A 26 11.30 12.47 -26.04
N HIS A 27 12.08 12.11 -27.05
CA HIS A 27 12.94 10.93 -27.00
C HIS A 27 13.89 11.11 -25.80
N ILE A 28 13.67 10.31 -24.75
CA ILE A 28 14.60 10.18 -23.63
C ILE A 28 15.72 9.28 -24.14
N THR A 29 16.83 9.87 -24.56
CA THR A 29 18.10 9.15 -24.66
C THR A 29 18.52 8.76 -23.25
N SER A 30 18.58 7.45 -22.98
CA SER A 30 18.88 6.85 -21.69
C SER A 30 20.37 6.94 -21.34
N GLN A 31 20.90 8.15 -21.23
CA GLN A 31 22.15 8.39 -20.52
C GLN A 31 21.82 9.15 -19.25
N ALA A 32 21.47 8.39 -18.21
CA ALA A 32 21.50 8.93 -16.86
C ALA A 32 22.95 9.34 -16.55
N PRO A 33 23.20 10.55 -16.03
CA PRO A 33 24.53 10.94 -15.61
C PRO A 33 24.98 9.98 -14.51
N ALA A 34 26.04 9.22 -14.78
CA ALA A 34 26.73 8.44 -13.78
C ALA A 34 27.45 9.41 -12.83
N LEU A 35 26.70 10.07 -11.95
CA LEU A 35 27.22 10.56 -10.68
C LEU A 35 27.60 9.32 -9.86
N ARG A 36 28.71 8.69 -10.25
CA ARG A 36 29.48 7.88 -9.32
C ARG A 36 29.93 8.89 -8.26
N HIS A 37 29.20 8.97 -7.16
CA HIS A 37 29.75 9.54 -5.96
C HIS A 37 31.07 8.81 -5.74
N ASN A 38 32.20 9.51 -5.89
CA ASN A 38 33.53 8.94 -5.74
C ASN A 38 33.79 8.68 -4.25
N TRP A 39 33.06 7.73 -3.67
CA TRP A 39 33.37 7.15 -2.35
C TRP A 39 34.82 6.65 -2.31
N LEU A 40 35.38 6.32 -3.48
CA LEU A 40 36.76 5.90 -3.65
C LEU A 40 37.79 7.01 -3.40
N GLU A 41 37.46 8.29 -3.58
CA GLU A 41 38.38 9.41 -3.24
C GLU A 41 38.63 9.55 -1.73
N MET A 42 37.78 8.94 -0.89
CA MET A 42 38.04 8.85 0.56
C MET A 42 39.36 8.11 0.87
N SER A 43 39.75 7.16 0.02
CA SER A 43 40.94 6.34 0.25
C SER A 43 42.24 7.14 0.18
N SER A 44 42.30 8.20 -0.63
CA SER A 44 43.51 9.00 -0.79
C SER A 44 43.71 10.04 0.32
N GLU A 45 42.64 10.53 0.93
CA GLU A 45 42.73 11.57 1.97
C GLU A 45 42.76 11.00 3.40
N LEU A 46 42.16 9.83 3.63
CA LEU A 46 42.07 9.23 4.97
C LEU A 46 43.15 8.19 5.27
N CYS A 47 43.80 7.61 4.25
CA CYS A 47 44.92 6.68 4.42
C CYS A 47 46.24 7.39 4.12
N PRO A 48 47.00 7.86 5.13
CA PRO A 48 48.37 8.31 4.89
C PRO A 48 49.17 7.16 4.26
N SER A 49 49.85 7.44 3.15
CA SER A 49 50.63 6.47 2.37
C SER A 49 51.78 5.78 3.14
N ASP A 50 52.06 6.23 4.38
CA ASP A 50 53.02 5.64 5.29
C ASP A 50 52.36 4.57 6.17
N SER A 51 52.25 3.37 5.59
CA SER A 51 51.75 2.14 6.23
C SER A 51 52.56 1.66 7.45
N SER A 52 53.64 2.33 7.83
CA SER A 52 54.54 1.93 8.91
C SER A 52 54.20 2.50 10.30
N ASN A 53 53.26 3.45 10.42
CA ASN A 53 52.97 4.15 11.69
C ASN A 53 51.48 4.14 12.14
N LEU A 54 50.63 3.27 11.59
CA LEU A 54 49.20 3.24 11.93
C LEU A 54 48.85 2.69 13.34
N ALA A 55 49.83 2.27 14.13
CA ALA A 55 49.58 1.51 15.36
C ALA A 55 49.04 2.31 16.56
N THR A 56 48.87 3.63 16.49
CA THR A 56 48.52 4.44 17.69
C THR A 56 47.47 5.52 17.50
N VAL A 57 46.83 5.65 16.33
CA VAL A 57 45.69 6.57 16.20
C VAL A 57 44.47 5.89 16.84
N PRO A 58 43.79 6.52 17.82
CA PRO A 58 42.61 5.91 18.44
C PRO A 58 41.53 5.69 17.39
N ASP A 59 41.05 4.44 17.27
CA ASP A 59 40.04 3.98 16.31
C ASP A 59 38.79 4.88 16.26
N SER A 60 38.45 5.53 17.37
CA SER A 60 37.32 6.45 17.47
C SER A 60 37.44 7.67 16.54
N THR A 61 38.65 8.14 16.23
CA THR A 61 38.86 9.32 15.37
C THR A 61 38.56 9.02 13.90
N PHE A 62 38.84 7.80 13.43
CA PHE A 62 38.53 7.40 12.06
C PHE A 62 37.01 7.24 11.89
N THR A 63 36.36 6.54 12.81
CA THR A 63 34.89 6.38 12.80
C THR A 63 34.19 7.73 12.79
N LEU A 64 34.67 8.70 13.59
CA LEU A 64 34.17 10.09 13.56
C LEU A 64 34.32 10.75 12.20
N ARG A 65 35.49 10.63 11.54
CA ARG A 65 35.72 11.21 10.20
C ARG A 65 34.82 10.57 9.14
N LEU A 66 34.62 9.26 9.19
CA LEU A 66 33.74 8.55 8.27
C LEU A 66 32.27 8.95 8.46
N ILE A 67 31.81 9.08 9.71
CA ILE A 67 30.48 9.60 10.02
C ILE A 67 30.33 11.05 9.54
N GLN A 68 31.36 11.88 9.74
CA GLN A 68 31.36 13.26 9.27
C GLN A 68 31.29 13.33 7.75
N TYR A 69 32.06 12.50 7.04
CA TYR A 69 32.00 12.40 5.57
C TYR A 69 30.60 12.03 5.07
N LEU A 70 29.95 11.04 5.71
CA LEU A 70 28.57 10.67 5.40
C LEU A 70 27.61 11.85 5.62
N SER A 71 27.78 12.59 6.72
CA SER A 71 27.01 13.80 7.03
C SER A 71 27.19 14.88 5.95
N ASP A 72 28.44 15.16 5.58
CA ASP A 72 28.80 16.21 4.62
C ASP A 72 28.27 15.87 3.22
N SER A 73 28.31 14.59 2.85
CA SER A 73 27.77 14.08 1.58
C SER A 73 26.27 14.29 1.45
N ILE A 74 25.53 14.29 2.57
CA ILE A 74 24.07 14.49 2.58
C ILE A 74 23.71 15.99 2.66
N LYS A 75 24.67 16.86 2.98
CA LYS A 75 24.45 18.30 3.26
C LYS A 75 23.45 18.54 4.39
N ILE A 76 23.30 17.58 5.30
CA ILE A 76 22.42 17.68 6.47
C ILE A 76 23.28 17.39 7.70
N PRO A 77 23.39 18.34 8.65
CA PRO A 77 24.14 18.09 9.87
C PRO A 77 23.45 17.00 10.69
N LEU A 78 24.22 15.99 11.10
CA LEU A 78 23.74 14.98 12.03
C LEU A 78 23.52 15.60 13.41
N THR A 79 22.44 15.18 14.08
CA THR A 79 22.24 15.54 15.48
C THR A 79 23.27 14.80 16.35
N ALA A 80 23.66 15.41 17.47
CA ALA A 80 24.60 14.80 18.42
C ALA A 80 24.13 13.40 18.88
N ASN A 81 22.81 13.20 19.03
CA ASN A 81 22.23 11.90 19.39
C ASN A 81 22.48 10.83 18.33
N VAL A 82 22.34 11.17 17.03
CA VAL A 82 22.59 10.23 15.94
C VAL A 82 24.07 9.90 15.83
N GLN A 83 24.95 10.90 16.00
CA GLN A 83 26.40 10.66 16.01
C GLN A 83 26.80 9.74 17.16
N GLN A 84 26.31 10.00 18.38
CA GLN A 84 26.60 9.16 19.54
C GLN A 84 26.04 7.74 19.37
N HIS A 85 24.84 7.60 18.78
CA HIS A 85 24.27 6.30 18.45
C HIS A 85 25.15 5.51 17.47
N LEU A 86 25.66 6.15 16.41
CA LEU A 86 26.57 5.50 15.47
C LEU A 86 27.90 5.12 16.12
N LEU A 87 28.50 6.00 16.92
CA LEU A 87 29.75 5.71 17.63
C LEU A 87 29.62 4.52 18.58
N THR A 88 28.51 4.46 19.32
CA THR A 88 28.23 3.35 20.25
C THR A 88 27.93 2.06 19.49
N THR A 89 27.16 2.13 18.40
CA THR A 89 26.82 0.95 17.56
C THR A 89 28.07 0.33 16.94
N PHE A 90 29.02 1.15 16.48
CA PHE A 90 30.24 0.68 15.81
C PHE A 90 31.47 0.68 16.73
N GLN A 91 31.31 0.79 18.06
CA GLN A 91 32.44 0.80 18.99
C GLN A 91 33.27 -0.49 18.93
N ALA A 92 32.64 -1.62 18.64
CA ALA A 92 33.32 -2.90 18.51
C ALA A 92 34.03 -3.07 17.15
N TRP A 93 33.71 -2.25 16.15
CA TRP A 93 34.18 -2.41 14.77
C TRP A 93 35.54 -1.75 14.59
N SER A 94 36.42 -2.41 13.82
CA SER A 94 37.65 -1.79 13.38
C SER A 94 37.36 -0.73 12.33
N SER A 95 38.23 0.27 12.25
CA SER A 95 38.20 1.32 11.23
C SER A 95 38.10 0.75 9.80
N GLN A 96 38.83 -0.34 9.53
CA GLN A 96 38.82 -1.00 8.22
C GLN A 96 37.50 -1.70 7.92
N GLU A 97 36.93 -2.46 8.86
CA GLU A 97 35.65 -3.15 8.66
C GLU A 97 34.52 -2.17 8.33
N LEU A 98 34.49 -1.03 9.03
CA LEU A 98 33.49 0.00 8.79
C LEU A 98 33.69 0.70 7.44
N TYR A 99 34.94 0.96 7.06
CA TYR A 99 35.27 1.47 5.72
C TYR A 99 34.84 0.51 4.62
N ASP A 100 35.16 -0.77 4.75
CA ASP A 100 34.81 -1.81 3.79
C ASP A 100 33.29 -1.93 3.64
N LEU A 101 32.55 -1.88 4.77
CA LEU A 101 31.10 -1.82 4.76
C LEU A 101 30.60 -0.63 3.96
N VAL A 102 31.03 0.60 4.30
CA VAL A 102 30.57 1.82 3.61
C VAL A 102 30.94 1.80 2.12
N SER A 103 32.14 1.33 1.78
CA SER A 103 32.61 1.17 0.40
C SER A 103 31.71 0.21 -0.40
N ILE A 104 31.33 -0.92 0.20
CA ILE A 104 30.43 -1.90 -0.41
C ILE A 104 29.04 -1.30 -0.63
N LEU A 105 28.48 -0.61 0.37
CA LEU A 105 27.19 0.05 0.22
C LEU A 105 27.21 1.03 -0.97
N GLY A 106 28.28 1.83 -1.08
CA GLY A 106 28.50 2.73 -2.22
C GLY A 106 28.62 1.98 -3.55
N SER A 107 29.35 0.86 -3.59
CA SER A 107 29.56 0.05 -4.80
C SER A 107 28.26 -0.56 -5.35
N TYR A 108 27.31 -0.91 -4.48
CA TYR A 108 25.98 -1.40 -4.86
C TYR A 108 24.97 -0.29 -5.18
N GLY A 109 25.42 0.97 -5.14
CA GLY A 109 24.66 2.13 -5.56
C GLY A 109 23.76 2.74 -4.49
N LEU A 110 23.97 2.41 -3.20
CA LEU A 110 23.27 3.11 -2.12
C LEU A 110 23.73 4.57 -2.08
N GLN A 111 22.75 5.45 -1.94
CA GLN A 111 23.02 6.87 -1.73
C GLN A 111 23.52 7.08 -0.30
N PRO A 112 24.34 8.10 -0.02
CA PRO A 112 24.84 8.37 1.33
C PRO A 112 23.74 8.43 2.40
N VAL A 113 22.58 9.01 2.05
CA VAL A 113 21.41 9.08 2.93
C VAL A 113 20.83 7.72 3.28
N ASP A 114 20.85 6.78 2.33
CA ASP A 114 20.31 5.43 2.51
C ASP A 114 21.30 4.54 3.26
N ALA A 115 22.60 4.70 2.98
CA ALA A 115 23.67 4.07 3.76
C ALA A 115 23.61 4.53 5.22
N LEU A 116 23.49 5.83 5.47
CA LEU A 116 23.35 6.34 6.84
C LEU A 116 22.09 5.80 7.53
N ARG A 117 20.94 5.79 6.84
CA ARG A 117 19.69 5.20 7.40
C ARG A 117 19.87 3.73 7.76
N LEU A 118 20.51 2.96 6.88
CA LEU A 118 20.85 1.57 7.14
C LEU A 118 21.72 1.47 8.40
N LEU A 119 22.81 2.24 8.49
CA LEU A 119 23.73 2.22 9.63
C LEU A 119 23.04 2.60 10.96
N ILE A 120 22.10 3.55 10.93
CA ILE A 120 21.32 3.94 12.11
C ILE A 120 20.36 2.82 12.54
N ASN A 121 19.74 2.14 11.58
CA ASN A 121 18.71 1.12 11.83
C ASN A 121 19.30 -0.26 12.10
N LEU A 122 20.60 -0.48 11.91
CA LEU A 122 21.22 -1.77 12.18
C LEU A 122 21.01 -2.12 13.66
N PRO A 123 20.39 -3.27 13.97
CA PRO A 123 20.26 -3.70 15.36
C PRO A 123 21.66 -3.82 15.97
N SER A 124 21.79 -3.39 17.22
CA SER A 124 23.01 -3.31 18.04
C SER A 124 24.06 -4.31 17.53
N ALA A 125 25.08 -3.80 16.84
CA ALA A 125 25.87 -4.51 15.85
C ALA A 125 26.52 -5.80 16.37
N ASP A 126 25.74 -6.87 16.40
CA ASP A 126 26.28 -8.21 16.54
C ASP A 126 27.07 -8.49 15.26
N LYS A 127 28.39 -8.38 15.38
CA LYS A 127 29.35 -8.60 14.28
C LYS A 127 29.12 -9.94 13.59
N THR A 128 28.57 -10.92 14.30
CA THR A 128 28.31 -12.24 13.73
C THR A 128 27.21 -12.20 12.66
N ILE A 129 26.25 -11.29 12.82
CA ILE A 129 25.10 -11.12 11.94
C ILE A 129 25.43 -10.19 10.79
N VAL A 130 26.15 -9.11 11.09
CA VAL A 130 26.38 -7.98 10.19
C VAL A 130 27.84 -7.99 9.77
N ASN A 131 28.23 -8.94 8.92
CA ASN A 131 29.54 -8.93 8.27
C ASN A 131 29.44 -8.40 6.83
N VAL A 132 30.57 -7.93 6.31
CA VAL A 132 30.72 -7.39 4.95
C VAL A 132 30.24 -8.38 3.88
N GLU A 133 30.49 -9.67 4.07
CA GLU A 133 30.16 -10.71 3.09
C GLU A 133 28.65 -11.00 3.02
N ASN A 134 27.95 -10.96 4.17
CA ASN A 134 26.51 -11.11 4.27
C ASN A 134 25.81 -9.97 3.52
N PHE A 135 26.33 -8.74 3.62
CA PHE A 135 25.82 -7.62 2.82
C PHE A 135 25.98 -7.87 1.33
N LYS A 136 27.18 -8.24 0.86
CA LYS A 136 27.40 -8.56 -0.56
C LYS A 136 26.45 -9.64 -1.02
N GLN A 137 26.35 -10.75 -0.28
CA GLN A 137 25.45 -11.85 -0.60
C GLN A 137 23.99 -11.40 -0.64
N CYS A 138 23.54 -10.58 0.33
CA CYS A 138 22.19 -10.02 0.34
C CYS A 138 21.94 -9.14 -0.89
N PHE A 139 22.89 -8.29 -1.27
CA PHE A 139 22.79 -7.48 -2.49
C PHE A 139 22.70 -8.34 -3.76
N GLU A 140 23.52 -9.37 -3.89
CA GLU A 140 23.45 -10.32 -5.00
C GLU A 140 22.10 -11.05 -5.03
N ASN A 141 21.58 -11.47 -3.87
CA ASN A 141 20.26 -12.09 -3.77
C ASN A 141 19.15 -11.13 -4.26
N LEU A 142 19.18 -9.87 -3.81
CA LEU A 142 18.22 -8.84 -4.23
C LEU A 142 18.37 -8.47 -5.72
N LEU A 143 19.58 -8.53 -6.28
CA LEU A 143 19.85 -8.38 -7.72
C LEU A 143 19.24 -9.53 -8.52
N GLN A 144 19.33 -10.77 -8.04
CA GLN A 144 18.71 -11.94 -8.67
C GLN A 144 17.18 -11.85 -8.72
N LEU A 145 16.55 -11.24 -7.70
CA LEU A 145 15.11 -10.90 -7.74
C LEU A 145 14.77 -9.79 -8.77
N LYS A 146 15.79 -9.19 -9.40
CA LYS A 146 15.68 -8.12 -10.40
C LYS A 146 14.91 -6.92 -9.84
N PHE A 147 15.13 -6.57 -8.56
CA PHE A 147 14.71 -5.28 -8.02
C PHE A 147 15.57 -4.18 -8.62
N ASP A 148 15.04 -2.97 -8.77
CA ASP A 148 15.84 -1.81 -9.18
C ASP A 148 16.69 -1.30 -8.01
N THR A 149 17.69 -0.46 -8.30
CA THR A 149 18.61 0.07 -7.28
C THR A 149 17.87 0.81 -6.17
N THR A 150 16.84 1.58 -6.52
CA THR A 150 16.01 2.30 -5.55
C THR A 150 15.28 1.35 -4.60
N THR A 151 14.68 0.28 -5.11
CA THR A 151 13.93 -0.69 -4.29
C THR A 151 14.88 -1.47 -3.38
N ARG A 152 16.07 -1.85 -3.87
CA ARG A 152 17.09 -2.51 -3.03
C ARG A 152 17.57 -1.60 -1.90
N SER A 153 17.86 -0.33 -2.22
CA SER A 153 18.24 0.70 -1.25
C SER A 153 17.18 0.85 -0.16
N ILE A 154 15.92 1.02 -0.56
CA ILE A 154 14.78 1.18 0.37
C ILE A 154 14.59 -0.06 1.25
N LEU A 155 14.73 -1.28 0.72
CA LEU A 155 14.63 -2.51 1.50
C LEU A 155 15.67 -2.55 2.62
N LEU A 156 16.94 -2.40 2.25
CA LEU A 156 18.05 -2.49 3.20
C LEU A 156 18.00 -1.38 4.25
N SER A 157 17.78 -0.14 3.82
CA SER A 157 17.74 1.01 4.74
C SER A 157 16.60 0.95 5.74
N ASN A 158 15.47 0.33 5.40
CA ASN A 158 14.31 0.27 6.29
C ASN A 158 14.25 -0.99 7.15
N ASP A 159 14.86 -2.09 6.69
CA ASP A 159 14.84 -3.37 7.38
C ASP A 159 16.19 -4.07 7.27
N PRO A 160 17.17 -3.71 8.11
CA PRO A 160 18.52 -4.25 8.00
C PRO A 160 18.62 -5.74 8.30
N ASN A 161 17.60 -6.33 8.95
CA ASN A 161 17.55 -7.76 9.24
C ASN A 161 17.50 -8.62 7.99
N ILE A 162 17.10 -8.05 6.84
CA ILE A 162 17.04 -8.81 5.59
C ILE A 162 18.41 -9.30 5.11
N VAL A 163 19.50 -8.74 5.65
CA VAL A 163 20.88 -9.17 5.39
C VAL A 163 21.13 -10.60 5.84
N GLN A 164 20.34 -11.09 6.80
CA GLN A 164 20.46 -12.44 7.37
C GLN A 164 19.80 -13.50 6.50
N TYR A 165 18.92 -13.11 5.58
CA TYR A 165 18.15 -14.06 4.79
C TYR A 165 18.94 -14.54 3.58
N ASP A 166 18.85 -15.84 3.34
CA ASP A 166 19.42 -16.47 2.16
C ASP A 166 18.52 -16.28 0.93
N MET A 167 19.03 -16.68 -0.23
CA MET A 167 18.27 -16.57 -1.48
C MET A 167 17.01 -17.45 -1.49
N SER A 168 17.02 -18.55 -0.74
CA SER A 168 15.88 -19.48 -0.69
C SER A 168 14.69 -18.80 -0.01
N TYR A 169 14.91 -18.16 1.14
CA TYR A 169 13.90 -17.38 1.85
C TYR A 169 13.34 -16.25 0.99
N PHE A 170 14.23 -15.46 0.37
CA PHE A 170 13.82 -14.35 -0.50
C PHE A 170 12.95 -14.81 -1.67
N ARG A 171 13.30 -15.93 -2.29
CA ARG A 171 12.55 -16.50 -3.41
C ARG A 171 11.18 -17.00 -2.96
N GLU A 172 11.12 -17.79 -1.89
CA GLU A 172 9.87 -18.30 -1.34
C GLU A 172 8.92 -17.13 -0.98
N ARG A 173 9.44 -16.15 -0.22
CA ARG A 173 8.65 -14.98 0.17
C ARG A 173 8.17 -14.18 -1.04
N PHE A 174 9.03 -14.01 -2.05
CA PHE A 174 8.67 -13.30 -3.28
C PHE A 174 7.61 -14.04 -4.10
N ASP A 175 7.72 -15.36 -4.23
CA ASP A 175 6.76 -16.21 -4.96
C ASP A 175 5.39 -16.21 -4.28
N VAL A 176 5.37 -16.26 -2.96
CA VAL A 176 4.15 -16.12 -2.16
C VAL A 176 3.50 -14.74 -2.38
N LEU A 177 4.28 -13.65 -2.32
CA LEU A 177 3.77 -12.30 -2.62
C LEU A 177 3.25 -12.18 -4.06
N MET A 178 3.89 -12.86 -5.02
CA MET A 178 3.47 -12.90 -6.43
C MET A 178 2.12 -13.58 -6.63
N CYS A 179 1.65 -14.39 -5.67
CA CYS A 179 0.30 -14.93 -5.69
C CYS A 179 -0.78 -13.85 -5.45
N TYR A 180 -0.42 -12.75 -4.80
CA TYR A 180 -1.33 -11.65 -4.46
C TYR A 180 -1.12 -10.40 -5.32
N PHE A 181 0.11 -10.14 -5.74
CA PHE A 181 0.54 -8.91 -6.36
C PHE A 181 1.41 -9.18 -7.58
N THR A 182 1.41 -8.26 -8.54
CA THR A 182 2.41 -8.26 -9.62
C THR A 182 3.76 -7.82 -9.09
N LYS A 183 4.84 -8.20 -9.78
CA LYS A 183 6.20 -7.73 -9.44
C LYS A 183 6.31 -6.21 -9.29
N ARG A 184 5.64 -5.46 -10.17
CA ARG A 184 5.64 -3.98 -10.11
C ARG A 184 4.94 -3.47 -8.85
N GLU A 185 3.86 -4.12 -8.43
CA GLU A 185 3.16 -3.82 -7.18
C GLU A 185 4.02 -4.19 -5.97
N ILE A 186 4.75 -5.31 -5.98
CA ILE A 186 5.69 -5.69 -4.92
C ILE A 186 6.78 -4.61 -4.77
N SER A 187 7.39 -4.16 -5.87
CA SER A 187 8.38 -3.06 -5.82
C SER A 187 7.80 -1.74 -5.28
N LYS A 188 6.50 -1.50 -5.46
CA LYS A 188 5.82 -0.35 -4.83
C LYS A 188 5.55 -0.60 -3.34
N LEU A 189 5.12 -1.81 -2.97
CA LEU A 189 4.85 -2.19 -1.57
C LEU A 189 6.09 -2.05 -0.71
N VAL A 190 7.28 -2.38 -1.22
CA VAL A 190 8.54 -2.12 -0.53
C VAL A 190 8.69 -0.67 -0.07
N ARG A 191 8.15 0.29 -0.84
CA ARG A 191 8.27 1.73 -0.55
C ARG A 191 7.30 2.18 0.53
N THR A 192 6.16 1.53 0.66
CA THR A 192 5.12 1.87 1.63
C THR A 192 5.20 1.03 2.89
N HIS A 193 5.60 -0.24 2.77
CA HIS A 193 5.70 -1.21 3.85
C HIS A 193 7.16 -1.63 4.09
N LYS A 194 7.75 -0.99 5.10
CA LYS A 194 9.18 -1.09 5.46
C LYS A 194 9.67 -2.50 5.76
N LYS A 195 8.84 -3.36 6.36
CA LYS A 195 9.18 -4.70 6.84
C LYS A 195 8.54 -5.82 6.03
N LEU A 196 8.23 -5.57 4.75
CA LEU A 196 7.49 -6.50 3.89
C LEU A 196 8.07 -7.93 3.87
N PHE A 197 9.40 -8.06 3.91
CA PHE A 197 10.10 -9.35 3.86
C PHE A 197 10.39 -9.97 5.24
N SER A 198 10.52 -9.17 6.30
CA SER A 198 10.74 -9.69 7.67
C SER A 198 9.45 -9.89 8.47
N GLU A 199 8.32 -9.34 8.03
CA GLU A 199 7.06 -9.55 8.72
C GLU A 199 6.61 -11.01 8.65
N ASN A 200 6.10 -11.54 9.76
CA ASN A 200 5.54 -12.87 9.84
C ASN A 200 4.49 -13.10 8.72
N TRP A 201 4.60 -14.22 8.00
CA TRP A 201 3.73 -14.48 6.86
C TRP A 201 2.24 -14.56 7.25
N PRO A 202 1.83 -15.36 8.25
CA PRO A 202 0.46 -15.37 8.75
C PRO A 202 -0.13 -13.99 9.01
N ASP A 203 0.61 -13.09 9.66
CA ASP A 203 0.12 -11.73 9.95
C ASP A 203 -0.09 -10.90 8.67
N LEU A 204 0.86 -10.98 7.74
CA LEU A 204 0.76 -10.26 6.47
C LEU A 204 -0.37 -10.83 5.60
N ASP A 205 -0.50 -12.15 5.51
CA ASP A 205 -1.58 -12.83 4.81
C ASP A 205 -2.95 -12.47 5.38
N TYR A 206 -3.06 -12.44 6.71
CA TYR A 206 -4.25 -11.98 7.42
C TYR A 206 -4.62 -10.56 6.99
N LYS A 207 -3.67 -9.60 7.03
CA LYS A 207 -3.92 -8.22 6.59
C LYS A 207 -4.35 -8.12 5.12
N ILE A 208 -3.70 -8.85 4.22
CA ILE A 208 -4.04 -8.85 2.80
C ILE A 208 -5.46 -9.37 2.59
N ASN A 209 -5.80 -10.50 3.23
CA ASN A 209 -7.11 -11.11 3.12
C ASN A 209 -8.19 -10.23 3.76
N TYR A 210 -7.90 -9.62 4.91
CA TYR A 210 -8.78 -8.67 5.57
C TYR A 210 -9.17 -7.52 4.64
N LEU A 211 -8.18 -6.86 4.01
CA LEU A 211 -8.43 -5.78 3.06
C LEU A 211 -9.20 -6.25 1.82
N LYS A 212 -8.90 -7.42 1.28
CA LYS A 212 -9.59 -7.97 0.10
C LYS A 212 -11.03 -8.38 0.39
N ILE A 213 -11.32 -8.91 1.58
CA ILE A 213 -12.61 -9.50 1.93
C ILE A 213 -13.52 -8.46 2.57
N MET A 214 -13.04 -7.74 3.59
CA MET A 214 -13.86 -6.81 4.34
C MET A 214 -14.05 -5.50 3.59
N LEU A 215 -12.98 -4.97 2.99
CA LEU A 215 -13.02 -3.71 2.25
C LEU A 215 -13.27 -3.88 0.75
N PHE A 216 -13.27 -5.13 0.25
CA PHE A 216 -13.31 -5.41 -1.19
C PHE A 216 -12.25 -4.63 -1.99
N ALA A 217 -11.10 -4.35 -1.36
CA ALA A 217 -10.03 -3.56 -1.95
C ALA A 217 -9.39 -4.31 -3.12
N SER A 218 -9.13 -3.60 -4.23
CA SER A 218 -8.32 -4.18 -5.31
C SER A 218 -6.85 -4.26 -4.89
N THR A 219 -6.05 -5.09 -5.56
CA THR A 219 -4.60 -5.18 -5.29
C THR A 219 -3.91 -3.83 -5.41
N ARG A 220 -4.34 -3.03 -6.40
CA ARG A 220 -3.85 -1.67 -6.62
C ARG A 220 -4.18 -0.76 -5.43
N ASP A 221 -5.42 -0.78 -4.95
CA ASP A 221 -5.84 0.07 -3.82
C ASP A 221 -5.07 -0.32 -2.54
N ILE A 222 -4.84 -1.61 -2.31
CA ILE A 222 -4.02 -2.11 -1.18
C ILE A 222 -2.60 -1.56 -1.27
N VAL A 223 -1.99 -1.62 -2.47
CA VAL A 223 -0.61 -1.15 -2.70
C VAL A 223 -0.50 0.37 -2.53
N GLU A 224 -1.45 1.13 -3.07
CA GLU A 224 -1.44 2.60 -3.05
C GLU A 224 -1.81 3.17 -1.68
N SER A 225 -2.67 2.49 -0.92
CA SER A 225 -3.15 2.95 0.40
C SER A 225 -2.12 2.90 1.53
N GLY A 226 -1.02 2.14 1.36
CA GLY A 226 -0.05 1.91 2.43
C GLY A 226 -0.58 1.10 3.62
N ALA A 227 -1.80 0.56 3.55
CA ALA A 227 -2.47 -0.10 4.66
C ALA A 227 -1.65 -1.23 5.28
N LEU A 228 -0.94 -2.03 4.46
CA LEU A 228 -0.13 -3.15 4.93
C LEU A 228 1.05 -2.73 5.84
N ALA A 229 1.44 -1.46 5.85
CA ALA A 229 2.48 -0.96 6.75
C ALA A 229 2.03 -0.83 8.20
N HIS A 230 0.72 -0.90 8.46
CA HIS A 230 0.12 -0.73 9.78
C HIS A 230 -0.20 -2.07 10.43
N PRO A 231 -0.26 -2.14 11.78
CA PRO A 231 -0.78 -3.31 12.47
C PRO A 231 -2.27 -3.52 12.14
N ILE A 232 -2.74 -4.76 12.27
CA ILE A 232 -4.11 -5.10 11.91
C ILE A 232 -5.15 -4.29 12.71
N ASP A 233 -4.88 -3.98 13.98
CA ASP A 233 -5.77 -3.18 14.82
C ASP A 233 -5.99 -1.78 14.26
N HIS A 234 -4.92 -1.12 13.78
CA HIS A 234 -5.03 0.18 13.15
C HIS A 234 -5.93 0.12 11.90
N ILE A 235 -5.77 -0.93 11.08
CA ILE A 235 -6.58 -1.14 9.87
C ILE A 235 -8.05 -1.31 10.26
N ARG A 236 -8.34 -2.16 11.25
CA ARG A 236 -9.69 -2.45 11.74
C ARG A 236 -10.36 -1.22 12.33
N GLN A 237 -9.69 -0.55 13.26
CA GLN A 237 -10.20 0.62 13.96
C GLN A 237 -10.62 1.72 12.98
N ARG A 238 -9.73 2.08 12.03
CA ARG A 238 -10.05 3.12 11.05
C ARG A 238 -11.13 2.70 10.08
N TYR A 239 -11.12 1.44 9.63
CA TYR A 239 -12.17 0.91 8.75
C TYR A 239 -13.54 0.90 9.44
N LEU A 240 -13.63 0.36 10.65
CA LEU A 240 -14.88 0.28 11.40
C LEU A 240 -15.42 1.66 11.74
N PHE A 241 -14.53 2.61 12.06
CA PHE A 241 -14.92 4.00 12.29
C PHE A 241 -15.63 4.59 11.05
N VAL A 242 -15.00 4.51 9.87
CA VAL A 242 -15.62 5.05 8.64
C VAL A 242 -16.86 4.28 8.21
N CYS A 243 -16.90 2.97 8.46
CA CYS A 243 -18.07 2.14 8.17
C CYS A 243 -19.27 2.53 9.05
N ARG A 244 -19.06 2.65 10.36
CA ARG A 244 -20.11 3.01 11.33
C ARG A 244 -20.54 4.47 11.22
N ALA A 245 -19.63 5.35 10.80
CA ALA A 245 -19.96 6.73 10.44
C ALA A 245 -20.74 6.84 9.11
N GLY A 246 -20.97 5.74 8.39
CA GLY A 246 -21.66 5.74 7.10
C GLY A 246 -20.84 6.31 5.94
N LEU A 247 -19.53 6.52 6.14
CA LEU A 247 -18.60 7.09 5.15
C LEU A 247 -17.95 6.05 4.24
N PHE A 248 -18.17 4.77 4.57
CA PHE A 248 -17.71 3.65 3.77
C PHE A 248 -18.79 2.59 3.70
N LYS A 249 -19.41 2.44 2.52
CA LYS A 249 -20.38 1.38 2.26
C LYS A 249 -19.69 0.18 1.64
N ARG A 250 -19.98 -1.01 2.16
CA ARG A 250 -19.48 -2.27 1.61
C ARG A 250 -20.25 -2.63 0.34
N VAL A 251 -19.77 -2.18 -0.81
CA VAL A 251 -20.43 -2.42 -2.11
C VAL A 251 -19.98 -3.77 -2.68
N ARG A 252 -20.92 -4.60 -3.12
CA ARG A 252 -20.59 -5.89 -3.77
C ARG A 252 -19.96 -5.65 -5.14
N ARG A 253 -19.12 -6.61 -5.56
CA ARG A 253 -18.28 -6.53 -6.77
C ARG A 253 -19.05 -6.27 -8.08
N GLN A 254 -20.35 -6.59 -8.14
CA GLN A 254 -21.19 -6.38 -9.31
C GLN A 254 -21.72 -4.93 -9.39
N GLU A 255 -22.03 -4.31 -8.25
CA GLU A 255 -22.49 -2.92 -8.13
C GLU A 255 -21.32 -1.91 -8.12
N GLN A 256 -20.11 -2.36 -7.76
CA GLN A 256 -18.91 -1.52 -7.69
C GLN A 256 -18.52 -0.81 -8.99
N TYR A 257 -18.96 -1.31 -10.16
CA TYR A 257 -18.47 -0.82 -11.45
C TYR A 257 -19.23 0.40 -11.99
N PHE A 258 -20.41 0.74 -11.47
CA PHE A 258 -21.25 1.72 -12.14
C PHE A 258 -21.48 3.05 -11.38
N GLN A 259 -21.55 3.10 -10.04
CA GLN A 259 -21.97 4.35 -9.37
C GLN A 259 -21.36 4.66 -7.98
N GLN A 260 -20.85 3.69 -7.21
CA GLN A 260 -20.60 3.91 -5.77
C GLN A 260 -19.13 4.03 -5.33
N ARG A 261 -18.14 3.76 -6.21
CA ARG A 261 -16.72 3.97 -5.85
C ARG A 261 -16.39 5.43 -5.53
N ASP A 262 -17.09 6.37 -6.17
CA ASP A 262 -16.86 7.80 -5.97
C ASP A 262 -17.43 8.31 -4.64
N LEU A 263 -18.30 7.54 -3.96
CA LEU A 263 -18.89 7.91 -2.68
C LEU A 263 -18.06 7.45 -1.47
N ASN A 264 -17.32 6.35 -1.61
CA ASN A 264 -16.48 5.86 -0.53
C ASN A 264 -15.21 6.71 -0.41
N ILE A 265 -14.83 7.03 0.83
CA ILE A 265 -13.54 7.66 1.10
C ILE A 265 -12.38 6.76 0.63
N SER A 266 -11.33 7.39 0.08
CA SER A 266 -10.17 6.65 -0.44
C SER A 266 -9.42 5.90 0.66
N LEU A 267 -8.88 4.72 0.35
CA LEU A 267 -8.09 3.95 1.32
C LEU A 267 -6.80 4.67 1.74
N VAL A 268 -6.25 5.53 0.88
CA VAL A 268 -5.11 6.39 1.21
C VAL A 268 -5.50 7.36 2.33
N ASP A 269 -6.68 7.98 2.22
CA ASP A 269 -7.18 8.90 3.25
C ASP A 269 -7.49 8.17 4.55
N ILE A 270 -7.97 6.93 4.46
CA ILE A 270 -8.22 6.10 5.64
C ILE A 270 -6.90 5.72 6.33
N PHE A 271 -5.89 5.18 5.63
CA PHE A 271 -4.75 4.55 6.32
C PHE A 271 -3.45 5.37 6.33
N SER A 272 -3.15 6.11 5.27
CA SER A 272 -1.86 6.82 5.12
C SER A 272 -1.81 8.21 5.77
N THR A 273 -2.87 8.65 6.44
CA THR A 273 -2.97 10.00 7.00
C THR A 273 -2.79 10.03 8.53
N SER A 274 -2.32 11.15 9.07
CA SER A 274 -2.30 11.36 10.54
C SER A 274 -3.73 11.36 11.10
N LEU A 275 -3.92 11.04 12.39
CA LEU A 275 -5.26 11.00 13.00
C LEU A 275 -6.04 12.31 12.81
N SER A 276 -5.39 13.46 13.00
CA SER A 276 -6.00 14.78 12.75
C SER A 276 -6.44 14.95 11.29
N THR A 277 -5.61 14.53 10.33
CA THR A 277 -5.96 14.61 8.91
C THR A 277 -7.07 13.63 8.55
N PHE A 278 -7.05 12.43 9.12
CA PHE A 278 -8.08 11.42 8.95
C PHE A 278 -9.45 11.93 9.42
N LEU A 279 -9.55 12.45 10.65
CA LEU A 279 -10.80 13.00 11.19
C LEU A 279 -11.28 14.22 10.41
N LYS A 280 -10.35 15.08 9.96
CA LYS A 280 -10.67 16.19 9.06
C LYS A 280 -11.27 15.71 7.75
N ARG A 281 -10.69 14.69 7.12
CA ARG A 281 -11.16 14.18 5.81
C ARG A 281 -12.44 13.36 5.91
N THR A 282 -12.63 12.63 7.00
CA THR A 282 -13.79 11.75 7.20
C THR A 282 -15.00 12.52 7.75
N THR A 283 -14.80 13.34 8.77
CA THR A 283 -15.90 13.96 9.53
C THR A 283 -15.95 15.48 9.38
N ASN A 284 -15.08 16.07 8.57
CA ASN A 284 -14.93 17.53 8.46
C ASN A 284 -14.68 18.22 9.82
N ASN A 285 -13.87 17.57 10.69
CA ASN A 285 -13.60 17.98 12.08
C ASN A 285 -14.84 18.03 12.99
N LEU A 286 -15.93 17.36 12.63
CA LEU A 286 -17.08 17.22 13.53
C LEU A 286 -16.71 16.37 14.76
N LEU A 287 -15.87 15.36 14.57
CA LEU A 287 -15.36 14.51 15.64
C LEU A 287 -13.92 14.87 15.99
N ARG A 288 -13.62 14.85 17.30
CA ARG A 288 -12.30 15.15 17.86
C ARG A 288 -11.50 13.87 18.12
N PRO A 289 -10.17 13.96 18.37
CA PRO A 289 -9.36 12.80 18.73
C PRO A 289 -9.90 12.02 19.95
N GLU A 290 -10.54 12.71 20.90
CA GLU A 290 -11.13 12.10 22.08
C GLU A 290 -12.35 11.23 21.73
N ASP A 291 -13.18 11.65 20.77
CA ASP A 291 -14.32 10.86 20.28
C ASP A 291 -13.84 9.60 19.57
N TYR A 292 -12.77 9.73 18.77
CA TYR A 292 -12.15 8.57 18.13
C TYR A 292 -11.59 7.59 19.17
N GLN A 293 -10.95 8.10 20.24
CA GLN A 293 -10.44 7.24 21.32
C GLN A 293 -11.58 6.53 22.05
N ALA A 294 -12.66 7.24 22.41
CA ALA A 294 -13.83 6.62 23.02
C ALA A 294 -14.44 5.52 22.13
N PHE A 295 -14.41 5.73 20.80
CA PHE A 295 -14.79 4.71 19.83
C PHE A 295 -13.84 3.50 19.88
N ILE A 296 -12.52 3.70 19.91
CA ILE A 296 -11.56 2.59 20.07
C ILE A 296 -11.82 1.80 21.36
N ASP A 297 -12.03 2.49 22.48
CA ASP A 297 -12.25 1.87 23.78
C ASP A 297 -13.53 1.02 23.76
N SER A 298 -14.57 1.49 23.08
CA SER A 298 -15.80 0.70 22.86
C SER A 298 -15.55 -0.55 22.02
N LEU A 299 -14.70 -0.46 20.98
CA LEU A 299 -14.36 -1.59 20.12
C LEU A 299 -13.59 -2.71 20.83
N GLN A 300 -12.81 -2.40 21.88
CA GLN A 300 -12.05 -3.42 22.63
C GLN A 300 -12.96 -4.47 23.29
N SER A 301 -14.21 -4.11 23.58
CA SER A 301 -15.20 -5.02 24.15
C SER A 301 -15.91 -5.90 23.11
N GLU A 302 -15.73 -5.62 21.82
CA GLU A 302 -16.39 -6.33 20.73
C GLU A 302 -15.52 -7.50 20.21
N VAL A 303 -16.09 -8.70 20.16
CA VAL A 303 -15.39 -9.88 19.62
C VAL A 303 -15.52 -9.91 18.10
N PHE A 304 -14.66 -9.17 17.42
CA PHE A 304 -14.70 -9.00 15.97
C PHE A 304 -14.07 -10.16 15.17
N ASP A 305 -13.09 -10.86 15.76
CA ASP A 305 -12.36 -11.92 15.07
C ASP A 305 -13.26 -13.08 14.62
N ASN A 306 -14.36 -13.33 15.32
CA ASN A 306 -15.26 -14.43 14.99
C ASN A 306 -15.83 -14.34 13.57
N GLU A 307 -16.18 -13.15 13.06
CA GLU A 307 -16.80 -13.02 11.73
C GLU A 307 -15.79 -13.23 10.60
N PHE A 308 -14.57 -12.68 10.76
CA PHE A 308 -13.51 -12.86 9.77
C PHE A 308 -12.93 -14.28 9.80
N GLU A 309 -12.72 -14.86 10.99
CA GLU A 309 -12.28 -16.24 11.14
C GLU A 309 -13.31 -17.23 10.59
N GLN A 310 -14.61 -16.98 10.82
CA GLN A 310 -15.67 -17.75 10.17
C GLN A 310 -15.59 -17.61 8.65
N TYR A 311 -15.35 -16.41 8.12
CA TYR A 311 -15.20 -16.22 6.69
C TYR A 311 -13.97 -16.96 6.14
N LEU A 312 -12.83 -16.88 6.80
CA LEU A 312 -11.61 -17.59 6.39
C LEU A 312 -11.82 -19.10 6.42
N THR A 313 -12.46 -19.61 7.48
CA THR A 313 -12.83 -21.03 7.61
C THR A 313 -13.73 -21.45 6.47
N LEU A 314 -14.80 -20.70 6.19
CA LEU A 314 -15.69 -20.95 5.05
C LEU A 314 -14.95 -20.88 3.71
N ASN A 315 -14.02 -19.95 3.54
CA ASN A 315 -13.26 -19.80 2.31
C ASN A 315 -12.25 -20.93 2.10
N ASN A 316 -11.65 -21.46 3.18
CA ASN A 316 -10.80 -22.64 3.12
C ASN A 316 -11.62 -23.90 2.84
N LEU A 317 -12.79 -24.05 3.47
CA LEU A 317 -13.73 -25.13 3.14
C LEU A 317 -14.16 -25.05 1.67
N ARG A 318 -14.42 -23.84 1.14
CA ARG A 318 -14.79 -23.60 -0.27
C ARG A 318 -13.79 -24.13 -1.27
N LYS A 319 -12.49 -24.20 -0.93
CA LYS A 319 -11.47 -24.77 -1.81
C LYS A 319 -11.71 -26.27 -2.08
N ASN A 320 -12.38 -26.96 -1.16
CA ASN A 320 -12.69 -28.39 -1.23
C ASN A 320 -14.16 -28.67 -1.59
N TRP A 321 -14.94 -27.64 -1.93
CA TRP A 321 -16.35 -27.84 -2.22
C TRP A 321 -16.57 -28.56 -3.54
N SER A 322 -17.51 -29.49 -3.52
CA SER A 322 -18.02 -30.12 -4.73
C SER A 322 -18.68 -29.07 -5.63
N ARG A 323 -18.76 -29.34 -6.94
CA ARG A 323 -19.49 -28.47 -7.88
C ARG A 323 -20.94 -28.22 -7.43
N GLU A 324 -21.54 -29.16 -6.72
CA GLU A 324 -22.90 -29.04 -6.21
C GLU A 324 -22.99 -28.12 -5.01
N MET A 325 -22.09 -28.23 -4.02
CA MET A 325 -22.00 -27.29 -2.91
C MET A 325 -21.76 -25.85 -3.38
N ILE A 326 -20.95 -25.67 -4.42
CA ILE A 326 -20.75 -24.37 -5.07
C ILE A 326 -22.05 -23.85 -5.70
N ARG A 327 -22.89 -24.72 -6.28
CA ARG A 327 -24.19 -24.32 -6.85
C ARG A 327 -25.21 -23.99 -5.77
N THR A 328 -25.30 -24.81 -4.72
CA THR A 328 -26.20 -24.61 -3.58
C THR A 328 -25.87 -23.30 -2.87
N GLU A 329 -24.59 -23.03 -2.57
CA GLU A 329 -24.22 -21.74 -1.97
C GLU A 329 -24.55 -20.57 -2.91
N ARG A 330 -24.32 -20.70 -4.21
CA ARG A 330 -24.74 -19.68 -5.18
C ARG A 330 -26.27 -19.51 -5.20
N GLN A 331 -27.04 -20.54 -4.89
CA GLN A 331 -28.50 -20.50 -4.85
C GLN A 331 -29.01 -19.93 -3.53
N GLU A 332 -28.46 -20.34 -2.39
CA GLU A 332 -28.72 -19.75 -1.08
C GLU A 332 -28.30 -18.28 -1.05
N ARG A 333 -27.15 -17.92 -1.61
CA ARG A 333 -26.76 -16.52 -1.75
C ARG A 333 -27.72 -15.74 -2.63
N ARG A 334 -28.23 -16.34 -3.71
CA ARG A 334 -29.27 -15.71 -4.55
C ARG A 334 -30.58 -15.53 -3.78
N TYR A 335 -30.93 -16.49 -2.92
CA TYR A 335 -32.12 -16.46 -2.07
C TYR A 335 -32.01 -15.37 -0.99
N TRP A 336 -30.92 -15.38 -0.21
CA TRP A 336 -30.62 -14.33 0.77
C TRP A 336 -30.47 -12.95 0.11
N MET A 337 -30.06 -12.90 -1.17
CA MET A 337 -30.05 -11.66 -1.96
C MET A 337 -31.45 -11.20 -2.33
N SER A 338 -32.33 -12.07 -2.83
CA SER A 338 -33.72 -11.69 -3.12
C SER A 338 -34.48 -11.29 -1.85
N GLU A 339 -34.15 -11.88 -0.71
CA GLU A 339 -34.75 -11.50 0.57
C GLU A 339 -34.26 -10.11 1.01
N PHE A 340 -32.95 -9.82 0.89
CA PHE A 340 -32.39 -8.51 1.26
C PHE A 340 -32.75 -7.38 0.26
N ASP A 341 -32.93 -7.71 -1.02
CA ASP A 341 -33.43 -6.77 -2.05
C ASP A 341 -34.93 -6.49 -1.85
N MET A 342 -35.73 -7.48 -1.41
CA MET A 342 -37.11 -7.20 -0.96
C MET A 342 -37.13 -6.18 0.19
N TYR A 343 -36.26 -6.31 1.18
CA TYR A 343 -36.24 -5.37 2.32
C TYR A 343 -35.77 -3.94 1.96
N ASN A 344 -35.00 -3.75 0.88
CA ASN A 344 -34.63 -2.41 0.41
C ASN A 344 -35.64 -1.82 -0.59
N ASN A 345 -36.40 -2.63 -1.32
CA ASN A 345 -37.44 -2.14 -2.24
C ASN A 345 -38.74 -1.69 -1.55
N PHE A 346 -39.01 -2.11 -0.31
CA PHE A 346 -40.17 -1.61 0.44
C PHE A 346 -40.06 -0.11 0.83
N GLY A 347 -38.87 0.50 0.70
CA GLY A 347 -38.70 1.94 0.89
C GLY A 347 -39.06 2.78 -0.34
N ASP A 348 -38.96 2.20 -1.53
CA ASP A 348 -39.14 2.91 -2.79
C ASP A 348 -40.59 2.81 -3.32
N GLU A 349 -41.34 1.74 -2.99
CA GLU A 349 -42.75 1.61 -3.40
C GLU A 349 -43.66 2.66 -2.73
N GLU A 350 -43.42 3.05 -1.47
CA GLU A 350 -44.15 4.14 -0.82
C GLU A 350 -43.79 5.53 -1.39
N GLU A 351 -42.59 5.71 -1.92
CA GLU A 351 -42.13 6.99 -2.49
C GLU A 351 -42.57 7.12 -3.97
N GLU A 352 -42.70 5.99 -4.68
CA GLU A 352 -43.25 5.91 -6.04
C GLU A 352 -44.78 6.09 -6.04
N GLU A 353 -45.52 5.52 -5.07
CA GLU A 353 -46.97 5.82 -4.89
C GLU A 353 -47.24 7.30 -4.58
N ARG A 354 -46.37 7.94 -3.78
CA ARG A 354 -46.45 9.39 -3.49
C ARG A 354 -46.08 10.24 -4.71
N SER A 355 -45.14 9.78 -5.53
CA SER A 355 -44.74 10.48 -6.76
C SER A 355 -45.81 10.38 -7.84
N LEU A 356 -46.48 9.23 -7.96
CA LEU A 356 -47.60 9.01 -8.89
C LEU A 356 -48.85 9.80 -8.50
N THR A 357 -49.09 10.05 -7.20
CA THR A 357 -50.18 10.94 -6.76
C THR A 357 -49.87 12.40 -7.10
N ILE A 358 -48.63 12.85 -6.92
CA ILE A 358 -48.20 14.22 -7.25
C ILE A 358 -48.17 14.47 -8.77
N GLU A 359 -47.76 13.48 -9.57
CA GLU A 359 -47.77 13.59 -11.03
C GLU A 359 -49.18 13.53 -11.62
N ASN A 360 -50.09 12.75 -11.06
CA ASN A 360 -51.50 12.79 -11.47
C ASN A 360 -52.17 14.12 -11.13
N GLU A 361 -51.85 14.75 -10.00
CA GLU A 361 -52.32 16.11 -9.69
C GLU A 361 -51.75 17.18 -10.64
N LYS A 362 -50.50 17.00 -11.11
CA LYS A 362 -49.88 17.89 -12.11
C LYS A 362 -50.35 17.64 -13.54
N ALA A 363 -50.64 16.40 -13.91
CA ALA A 363 -51.13 16.04 -15.24
C ALA A 363 -52.58 16.47 -15.48
N VAL A 364 -53.37 16.67 -14.41
CA VAL A 364 -54.69 17.33 -14.49
C VAL A 364 -54.54 18.85 -14.73
N ALA A 365 -53.41 19.46 -14.36
CA ALA A 365 -53.15 20.89 -14.54
C ALA A 365 -52.49 21.27 -15.88
N LEU A 366 -51.90 20.33 -16.62
CA LEU A 366 -51.28 20.57 -17.94
C LEU A 366 -51.85 19.63 -19.02
N LYS A 367 -53.04 19.97 -19.52
CA LYS A 367 -53.50 19.52 -20.84
C LYS A 367 -53.95 20.72 -21.67
N THR A 368 -52.99 21.39 -22.30
CA THR A 368 -53.18 22.18 -23.53
C THR A 368 -51.87 22.20 -24.30
N ASP A 369 -51.98 22.02 -25.62
CA ASP A 369 -50.98 22.11 -26.70
C ASP A 369 -50.04 20.94 -27.02
N GLU A 370 -50.51 20.16 -28.02
CA GLU A 370 -49.90 19.90 -29.34
C GLU A 370 -48.36 19.81 -29.44
N SER A 371 -47.76 18.67 -29.81
CA SER A 371 -47.72 17.93 -31.10
C SER A 371 -46.37 18.12 -31.82
N GLN A 372 -45.71 17.01 -32.15
CA GLN A 372 -44.87 16.73 -33.35
C GLN A 372 -43.94 15.50 -33.10
N PRO A 373 -43.86 14.52 -34.02
CA PRO A 373 -43.01 13.34 -33.87
C PRO A 373 -41.68 13.47 -34.64
N SER A 374 -40.57 13.02 -34.05
CA SER A 374 -39.28 12.91 -34.75
C SER A 374 -38.93 11.44 -35.05
N LEU A 375 -38.63 11.19 -36.33
CA LEU A 375 -38.09 9.94 -36.87
C LEU A 375 -36.63 9.74 -36.41
N TRP A 376 -36.30 8.53 -35.95
CA TRP A 376 -34.92 8.05 -35.86
C TRP A 376 -34.80 6.60 -36.35
N HIS A 377 -33.86 6.37 -37.27
CA HIS A 377 -33.44 5.05 -37.78
C HIS A 377 -32.24 4.52 -36.98
N PRO A 378 -32.06 3.18 -36.86
CA PRO A 378 -30.91 2.57 -36.22
C PRO A 378 -29.82 2.16 -37.24
N LEU A 379 -28.56 2.54 -37.00
CA LEU A 379 -27.41 1.94 -37.66
C LEU A 379 -26.60 1.08 -36.69
N SER A 380 -26.35 -0.13 -37.18
CA SER A 380 -25.57 -1.23 -36.63
C SER A 380 -24.08 -0.88 -36.57
N ASN A 381 -23.42 -1.23 -35.45
CA ASN A 381 -21.97 -1.39 -35.41
C ASN A 381 -21.63 -2.77 -34.84
N HIS A 382 -21.07 -3.61 -35.71
CA HIS A 382 -20.59 -4.96 -35.43
C HIS A 382 -19.05 -4.89 -35.43
N ASP A 383 -18.42 -5.19 -34.29
CA ASP A 383 -16.96 -5.12 -34.11
C ASP A 383 -16.41 -6.54 -33.79
N PRO A 384 -15.65 -7.17 -34.70
CA PRO A 384 -15.21 -8.55 -34.53
C PRO A 384 -13.72 -8.61 -34.14
N ASP A 385 -13.37 -8.37 -32.87
CA ASP A 385 -11.96 -8.53 -32.46
C ASP A 385 -11.72 -9.07 -31.03
N ARG A 386 -12.64 -9.89 -30.51
CA ARG A 386 -12.54 -10.48 -29.16
C ARG A 386 -11.89 -11.86 -29.05
N HIS A 387 -11.45 -12.48 -30.15
CA HIS A 387 -11.13 -13.92 -30.10
C HIS A 387 -9.68 -14.31 -29.77
N CYS A 388 -8.73 -13.36 -29.69
CA CYS A 388 -7.30 -13.70 -29.63
C CYS A 388 -6.68 -13.85 -28.22
N ARG A 389 -7.39 -13.55 -27.11
CA ARG A 389 -6.78 -13.55 -25.76
C ARG A 389 -7.03 -14.80 -24.89
N ARG A 390 -7.67 -15.85 -25.42
CA ARG A 390 -8.09 -17.02 -24.62
C ARG A 390 -7.09 -18.20 -24.55
N LYS A 391 -5.98 -18.19 -25.29
CA LYS A 391 -5.09 -19.36 -25.43
C LYS A 391 -3.82 -19.40 -24.55
N LEU A 392 -3.64 -18.47 -23.61
CA LEU A 392 -2.37 -18.37 -22.85
C LEU A 392 -2.45 -18.76 -21.36
N ARG A 393 -3.50 -19.47 -20.93
CA ARG A 393 -3.69 -19.84 -19.50
C ARG A 393 -3.77 -21.34 -19.19
N GLN A 394 -3.41 -22.22 -20.12
CA GLN A 394 -3.58 -23.68 -19.93
C GLN A 394 -2.29 -24.46 -19.59
N ASN A 395 -1.12 -23.82 -19.46
CA ASN A 395 0.13 -24.52 -19.15
C ASN A 395 0.77 -24.04 -17.85
N ILE A 396 0.16 -24.36 -16.70
CA ILE A 396 0.86 -24.34 -15.41
C ILE A 396 0.53 -25.64 -14.68
N ASP A 397 1.59 -26.33 -14.27
CA ASP A 397 1.63 -27.65 -13.65
C ASP A 397 0.84 -27.68 -12.31
N PRO A 398 -0.08 -28.64 -12.11
CA PRO A 398 -0.87 -28.74 -10.88
C PRO A 398 -0.08 -29.16 -9.64
N ASN A 399 1.18 -29.60 -9.76
CA ASN A 399 1.97 -30.09 -8.62
C ASN A 399 2.69 -29.00 -7.80
N LEU A 400 2.53 -27.71 -8.14
CA LEU A 400 3.12 -26.58 -7.41
C LEU A 400 2.15 -25.92 -6.40
N ARG A 401 1.19 -26.68 -5.86
CA ARG A 401 0.30 -26.21 -4.77
C ARG A 401 0.42 -27.16 -3.57
N MET A 402 1.28 -26.81 -2.62
CA MET A 402 1.14 -27.20 -1.21
C MET A 402 0.91 -25.93 -0.39
#